data_AF-A0A833W2L4-F1
#
_entry.id   AF-A0A833W2L4-F1
#
_cell.length_a   1.000
_cell.length_b   1.000
_cell.length_c   1.000
_cell.angle_alpha   90.00
_cell.angle_beta   90.00
_cell.angle_gamma   90.00
#
_symmetry.space_group_name_H-M   'P 1'
#
loop_
_entity.id
_entity.type
_entity.pdbx_description
1 polymer ?
#
loop_
_entity_poly.entity_id
_entity_poly.type
_entity_poly.pdbx_seq_one_letter_code
_entity_poly.pdbx_strand_id
1 'polypeptide(L)'
;MDDVYKLYNKNASAKVSIKEYFDNYRSLIDDCFIPMKKDENNLMSIMGVELGAEEISMLTEYCRFLFLSFDLPKLFRNNVRLIITVDNLTVEGEVPKLINNRRTRQKEVFDAQEPPDVDLKTIQNLKQRLKPDSKRLNYKQKERTNEILAVPGHDILIFVRIYHPFIHRGKTAPKSECCTLLRLHNIIAVLGSQTLAHLRDKILCVADYSISKECSNNLDNAIGPMAKVDVYKSGFFFIEDTFYNDMRCSTNVDYSKVIIDWAQRRPKLGPFKTAIMEDCRLDSLCLRFGFPWVYKHQGGCEHLIVFSDARFINCDDELVISVYPRIVRLRPMSSKLCMVCGVYVVQWITMDHERIPHNPCYFCDDCFKSYNYIDNKKVGKFKAYAYPRNIEAVKGKIDI
;
A
#
# COMPACT_ATOMS: atom_id res chain seq x y z
N MET A 1 -16.67 23.65 13.67
CA MET A 1 -16.48 22.53 12.71
C MET A 1 -17.41 21.37 12.99
N ASP A 2 -17.58 20.96 14.25
CA ASP A 2 -18.44 19.84 14.61
C ASP A 2 -19.89 19.98 14.12
N ASP A 3 -20.48 21.17 14.18
CA ASP A 3 -21.83 21.40 13.68
C ASP A 3 -21.94 21.27 12.16
N VAL A 4 -20.87 21.60 11.42
CA VAL A 4 -20.83 21.51 9.96
C VAL A 4 -20.69 20.06 9.50
N TYR A 5 -19.88 19.27 10.22
CA TYR A 5 -19.59 17.87 9.86
C TYR A 5 -20.36 16.83 10.66
N LYS A 6 -21.26 17.25 11.57
CA LYS A 6 -22.04 16.36 12.45
C LYS A 6 -22.70 15.20 11.72
N LEU A 7 -23.19 15.44 10.50
CA LEU A 7 -23.84 14.42 9.66
C LEU A 7 -22.86 13.33 9.18
N TYR A 8 -21.60 13.70 8.93
CA TYR A 8 -20.54 12.83 8.40
C TYR A 8 -19.75 12.11 9.50
N ASN A 9 -19.95 12.50 10.78
CA ASN A 9 -19.25 11.94 11.94
C ASN A 9 -19.82 10.62 12.45
N LYS A 10 -20.90 10.07 11.85
CA LYS A 10 -21.61 8.90 12.41
C LYS A 10 -20.73 7.64 12.59
N ASN A 11 -19.71 7.49 11.75
CA ASN A 11 -18.82 6.32 11.77
C ASN A 11 -17.38 6.66 12.18
N ALA A 12 -17.11 7.91 12.56
CA ALA A 12 -15.79 8.36 12.98
C ALA A 12 -15.64 8.21 14.49
N SER A 13 -14.40 8.01 14.96
CA SER A 13 -14.13 8.02 16.39
C SER A 13 -14.42 9.39 17.01
N ALA A 14 -14.48 9.45 18.34
CA ALA A 14 -14.33 10.71 19.05
C ALA A 14 -12.97 11.35 18.70
N LYS A 15 -12.86 12.66 18.94
CA LYS A 15 -11.59 13.37 18.77
C LYS A 15 -10.62 12.88 19.85
N VAL A 16 -9.47 12.36 19.43
CA VAL A 16 -8.47 11.76 20.31
C VAL A 16 -7.12 12.46 20.10
N SER A 17 -6.48 12.87 21.19
CA SER A 17 -5.07 13.25 21.20
C SER A 17 -4.25 11.96 21.22
N ILE A 18 -3.51 11.68 20.15
CA ILE A 18 -2.82 10.39 19.97
C ILE A 18 -1.83 10.17 21.12
N LYS A 19 -0.99 11.17 21.39
CA LYS A 19 -0.01 11.11 22.48
C LYS A 19 -0.66 10.81 23.84
N GLU A 20 -1.65 11.59 24.25
CA GLU A 20 -2.31 11.39 25.55
C GLU A 20 -3.00 10.03 25.65
N TYR A 21 -3.61 9.55 24.57
CA TYR A 21 -4.25 8.25 24.54
C TYR A 21 -3.24 7.12 24.76
N PHE A 22 -2.12 7.13 24.02
CA PHE A 22 -1.10 6.08 24.15
C PHE A 22 -0.30 6.19 25.45
N ASP A 23 -0.08 7.41 25.98
CA ASP A 23 0.54 7.61 27.28
C ASP A 23 -0.34 7.05 28.42
N ASN A 24 -1.66 7.31 28.37
CA ASN A 24 -2.62 6.74 29.33
C ASN A 24 -2.78 5.22 29.15
N TYR A 25 -2.79 4.73 27.90
CA TYR A 25 -2.86 3.30 27.64
C TYR A 25 -1.59 2.60 28.15
N ARG A 26 -0.43 3.23 28.01
CA ARG A 26 0.82 2.72 28.54
C ARG A 26 0.80 2.63 30.06
N SER A 27 0.33 3.63 30.79
CA SER A 27 0.27 3.54 32.25
C SER A 27 -0.63 2.38 32.73
N LEU A 28 -1.73 2.13 32.02
CA LEU A 28 -2.61 0.98 32.29
C LEU A 28 -1.96 -0.37 31.97
N ILE A 29 -1.15 -0.44 30.91
CA ILE A 29 -0.46 -1.68 30.56
C ILE A 29 0.81 -1.86 31.40
N ASP A 30 1.51 -0.82 31.82
CA ASP A 30 2.69 -0.95 32.70
C ASP A 30 2.29 -1.66 34.03
N ASP A 31 1.05 -1.48 34.49
CA ASP A 31 0.46 -2.24 35.61
C ASP A 31 0.15 -3.73 35.25
N CYS A 32 -0.02 -4.05 33.96
CA CYS A 32 -0.29 -5.39 33.43
C CYS A 32 0.95 -6.07 32.81
N PHE A 33 2.02 -5.34 32.53
CA PHE A 33 3.28 -5.81 31.97
C PHE A 33 4.05 -6.49 33.09
N ILE A 34 3.68 -7.73 33.36
CA ILE A 34 4.57 -8.65 34.06
C ILE A 34 5.82 -8.74 33.17
N PRO A 35 7.00 -8.37 33.67
CA PRO A 35 8.20 -8.44 32.86
C PRO A 35 8.34 -9.89 32.41
N MET A 36 8.29 -10.13 31.09
CA MET A 36 8.83 -11.35 30.50
C MET A 36 10.36 -11.30 30.64
N LYS A 37 10.85 -11.22 31.88
CA LYS A 37 12.11 -11.86 32.21
C LYS A 37 11.94 -13.32 31.82
N LYS A 38 12.99 -13.90 31.25
CA LYS A 38 13.13 -15.34 31.00
C LYS A 38 13.15 -16.15 32.30
N ASP A 39 12.27 -15.84 33.25
CA ASP A 39 12.05 -16.63 34.44
C ASP A 39 10.86 -17.53 34.09
N GLU A 40 11.15 -18.73 33.59
CA GLU A 40 10.15 -19.77 33.26
C GLU A 40 9.16 -20.01 34.42
N ASN A 41 9.60 -19.72 35.65
CA ASN A 41 8.83 -19.79 36.88
C ASN A 41 7.62 -18.84 36.92
N ASN A 42 7.65 -17.71 36.20
CA ASN A 42 6.60 -16.70 36.28
C ASN A 42 5.34 -17.09 35.48
N LEU A 43 5.50 -17.87 34.40
CA LEU A 43 4.36 -18.38 33.61
C LEU A 43 3.55 -19.42 34.41
N MET A 44 4.23 -20.24 35.21
CA MET A 44 3.64 -21.32 36.02
C MET A 44 2.74 -20.77 37.14
N SER A 45 3.18 -19.70 37.82
CA SER A 45 2.37 -19.02 38.85
C SER A 45 1.11 -18.37 38.28
N ILE A 46 1.10 -17.96 37.00
CA ILE A 46 -0.04 -17.30 36.36
C ILE A 46 -1.08 -18.32 35.87
N MET A 47 -0.63 -19.49 35.39
CA MET A 47 -1.54 -20.53 34.92
C MET A 47 -2.17 -21.34 36.06
N GLY A 48 -1.69 -21.18 37.30
CA GLY A 48 -2.20 -21.92 38.46
C GLY A 48 -1.96 -23.43 38.35
N VAL A 49 -0.96 -23.84 37.54
CA VAL A 49 -0.63 -25.24 37.31
C VAL A 49 0.78 -25.50 37.81
N GLU A 50 0.89 -26.26 38.90
CA GLU A 50 2.16 -26.83 39.37
C GLU A 50 2.44 -28.10 38.57
N LEU A 51 3.07 -27.98 37.40
CA LEU A 51 3.56 -29.14 36.64
C LEU A 51 4.98 -29.49 37.08
N GLY A 52 5.26 -30.78 37.23
CA GLY A 52 6.61 -31.27 37.53
C GLY A 52 7.57 -31.06 36.35
N ALA A 53 8.88 -31.01 36.62
CA ALA A 53 9.90 -30.79 35.59
C ALA A 53 9.84 -31.79 34.41
N GLU A 54 9.39 -33.01 34.65
CA GLU A 54 9.20 -34.06 33.63
C GLU A 54 8.01 -33.77 32.71
N GLU A 55 6.91 -33.23 33.25
CA GLU A 55 5.71 -32.86 32.49
C GLU A 55 5.97 -31.64 31.61
N ILE A 56 6.79 -30.70 32.11
CA ILE A 56 7.26 -29.54 31.35
C ILE A 56 8.14 -30.02 30.17
N SER A 57 9.04 -30.98 30.38
CA SER A 57 9.85 -31.55 29.31
C SER A 57 8.98 -32.19 28.22
N MET A 58 7.95 -32.95 28.62
CA MET A 58 7.00 -33.55 27.67
C MET A 58 6.20 -32.50 26.90
N LEU A 59 5.71 -31.44 27.55
CA LEU A 59 5.00 -30.33 26.89
C LEU A 59 5.90 -29.57 25.92
N THR A 60 7.16 -29.35 26.29
CA THR A 60 8.14 -28.66 25.45
C THR A 60 8.49 -29.48 24.21
N GLU A 61 8.61 -30.80 24.35
CA GLU A 61 8.75 -31.71 23.20
C GLU A 61 7.50 -31.74 22.32
N TYR A 62 6.30 -31.78 22.91
CA TYR A 62 5.04 -31.77 22.16
C TYR A 62 4.88 -30.49 21.33
N CYS A 63 5.19 -29.33 21.92
CA CYS A 63 5.14 -28.03 21.26
C CYS A 63 6.26 -27.86 20.21
N ARG A 64 7.46 -28.43 20.45
CA ARG A 64 8.52 -28.50 19.42
C ARG A 64 8.11 -29.36 18.23
N PHE A 65 7.43 -30.47 18.46
CA PHE A 65 6.94 -31.34 17.38
C PHE A 65 5.84 -30.67 16.55
N LEU A 66 4.96 -29.90 17.17
CA LEU A 66 3.93 -29.10 16.48
C LEU A 66 4.52 -27.97 15.62
N PHE A 67 5.67 -27.41 16.01
CA PHE A 67 6.38 -26.40 15.21
C PHE A 67 7.27 -26.99 14.09
N LEU A 68 7.70 -28.25 14.23
CA LEU A 68 8.50 -28.95 13.20
C LEU A 68 7.64 -29.74 12.18
N SER A 69 6.35 -29.94 12.45
CA SER A 69 5.45 -30.73 11.59
C SER A 69 4.64 -29.87 10.61
N PHE A 70 5.30 -28.94 9.91
CA PHE A 70 4.78 -28.31 8.69
C PHE A 70 5.46 -28.81 7.41
N ASP A 71 5.96 -30.05 7.44
CA ASP A 71 6.24 -30.83 6.25
C ASP A 71 5.76 -32.27 6.50
N LEU A 72 4.59 -32.60 5.96
CA LEU A 72 4.04 -33.96 5.96
C LEU A 72 4.42 -34.62 4.62
N PRO A 73 5.32 -35.63 4.59
CA PRO A 73 5.60 -36.40 3.39
C PRO A 73 4.39 -37.25 3.00
N LYS A 74 4.20 -37.42 1.69
CA LYS A 74 3.14 -38.17 0.99
C LYS A 74 3.14 -39.68 1.27
N LEU A 75 2.98 -40.12 2.51
CA LEU A 75 3.02 -41.55 2.85
C LEU A 75 2.08 -41.92 4.00
N PHE A 76 0.77 -41.69 3.82
CA PHE A 76 -0.28 -42.50 4.47
C PHE A 76 -1.56 -42.41 3.64
N ARG A 77 -1.56 -43.11 2.49
CA ARG A 77 -2.79 -43.60 1.87
C ARG A 77 -3.18 -44.87 2.62
N ASN A 78 -4.46 -44.95 2.98
CA ASN A 78 -5.19 -46.13 3.45
C ASN A 78 -5.09 -46.41 4.96
N ASN A 79 -6.00 -45.81 5.74
CA ASN A 79 -7.06 -46.53 6.47
C ASN A 79 -7.55 -45.71 7.69
N VAL A 80 -8.83 -45.31 7.61
CA VAL A 80 -9.84 -45.34 8.69
C VAL A 80 -9.77 -44.28 9.83
N ARG A 81 -10.72 -43.32 9.70
CA ARG A 81 -11.61 -42.69 10.71
C ARG A 81 -11.01 -41.58 11.61
N LEU A 82 -11.74 -40.55 12.04
CA LEU A 82 -13.11 -40.04 11.89
C LEU A 82 -13.04 -38.60 12.43
N ILE A 83 -13.46 -37.58 11.68
CA ILE A 83 -13.85 -36.30 12.28
C ILE A 83 -15.31 -36.07 11.87
N ILE A 84 -16.18 -36.21 12.86
CA ILE A 84 -17.60 -35.98 12.76
C ILE A 84 -17.80 -34.45 12.81
N THR A 85 -18.17 -33.84 11.69
CA THR A 85 -18.67 -32.46 11.64
C THR A 85 -20.19 -32.47 11.49
N VAL A 86 -20.83 -31.53 12.19
CA VAL A 86 -22.29 -31.37 12.34
C VAL A 86 -23.01 -31.08 11.00
N ASP A 87 -22.26 -30.87 9.92
CA ASP A 87 -22.77 -30.59 8.58
C ASP A 87 -23.17 -31.86 7.79
N ASN A 88 -22.99 -33.07 8.34
CA ASN A 88 -23.32 -34.35 7.68
C ASN A 88 -24.60 -35.03 8.18
N LEU A 89 -25.48 -34.32 8.88
CA LEU A 89 -26.82 -34.82 9.19
C LEU A 89 -27.70 -34.69 7.94
N THR A 90 -27.86 -35.78 7.20
CA THR A 90 -28.86 -35.90 6.12
C THR A 90 -29.79 -37.06 6.43
N VAL A 91 -31.10 -36.86 6.20
CA VAL A 91 -32.12 -37.91 6.32
C VAL A 91 -32.30 -38.54 4.93
N GLU A 92 -32.46 -39.86 4.88
CA GLU A 92 -32.65 -40.59 3.62
C GLU A 92 -33.91 -40.09 2.88
N GLY A 93 -33.70 -39.49 1.69
CA GLY A 93 -34.78 -39.02 0.80
C GLY A 93 -34.70 -37.56 0.37
N GLU A 94 -33.75 -36.76 0.87
CA GLU A 94 -33.60 -35.37 0.38
C GLU A 94 -32.91 -35.29 -0.99
N VAL A 95 -33.52 -34.50 -1.90
CA VAL A 95 -32.98 -34.21 -3.23
C VAL A 95 -31.80 -33.23 -3.10
N PRO A 96 -30.67 -33.43 -3.79
CA PRO A 96 -29.52 -32.53 -3.69
C PRO A 96 -29.89 -31.09 -4.05
N LYS A 97 -29.58 -30.13 -3.16
CA LYS A 97 -29.72 -28.70 -3.45
C LYS A 97 -28.71 -28.32 -4.55
N LEU A 98 -29.22 -27.79 -5.65
CA LEU A 98 -28.41 -27.26 -6.76
C LEU A 98 -27.40 -26.23 -6.26
N ILE A 99 -26.11 -26.54 -6.46
CA ILE A 99 -25.00 -25.66 -6.09
C ILE A 99 -24.98 -24.46 -7.04
N ASN A 100 -24.95 -23.26 -6.45
CA ASN A 100 -24.77 -21.99 -7.13
C ASN A 100 -23.42 -21.98 -7.89
N ASN A 101 -23.46 -21.98 -9.23
CA ASN A 101 -22.30 -22.02 -10.14
C ASN A 101 -21.37 -20.78 -10.13
N ARG A 102 -21.40 -19.94 -9.08
CA ARG A 102 -20.55 -18.75 -8.97
C ARG A 102 -19.25 -18.96 -8.18
N ARG A 103 -19.01 -20.16 -7.62
CA ARG A 103 -17.79 -20.49 -6.85
C ARG A 103 -16.87 -21.54 -7.49
N THR A 104 -17.16 -22.02 -8.71
CA THR A 104 -16.36 -23.00 -9.46
C THR A 104 -15.15 -22.40 -10.20
N ARG A 105 -14.40 -21.50 -9.56
CA ARG A 105 -12.99 -21.31 -9.87
C ARG A 105 -12.19 -22.02 -8.79
N GLN A 106 -12.25 -23.36 -8.81
CA GLN A 106 -11.38 -24.19 -7.99
C GLN A 106 -9.93 -23.96 -8.42
N LYS A 107 -9.06 -23.65 -7.45
CA LYS A 107 -7.63 -23.43 -7.64
C LYS A 107 -6.94 -24.63 -8.34
N GLU A 108 -7.45 -25.83 -8.07
CA GLU A 108 -6.88 -27.10 -8.51
C GLU A 108 -6.94 -27.34 -10.03
N VAL A 109 -7.82 -26.64 -10.78
CA VAL A 109 -7.98 -26.83 -12.24
C VAL A 109 -6.89 -26.09 -13.03
N PHE A 110 -6.23 -25.09 -12.42
CA PHE A 110 -5.24 -24.23 -13.09
C PHE A 110 -3.81 -24.42 -12.57
N ASP A 111 -3.57 -25.35 -11.65
CA ASP A 111 -2.22 -25.69 -11.23
C ASP A 111 -1.54 -26.54 -12.32
N ALA A 112 -0.32 -26.16 -12.69
CA ALA A 112 0.44 -26.84 -13.72
C ALA A 112 0.72 -28.30 -13.31
N GLN A 113 0.13 -29.26 -14.03
CA GLN A 113 0.42 -30.67 -13.84
C GLN A 113 1.82 -30.98 -14.40
N GLU A 114 2.62 -31.76 -13.65
CA GLU A 114 3.91 -32.23 -14.16
C GLU A 114 3.67 -33.13 -15.39
N PRO A 115 4.30 -32.84 -16.54
CA PRO A 115 4.11 -33.64 -17.73
C PRO A 115 4.70 -35.06 -17.55
N PRO A 116 4.09 -36.08 -18.16
CA PRO A 116 4.55 -37.46 -18.10
C PRO A 116 5.99 -37.61 -18.59
N ASP A 117 6.73 -38.57 -18.02
CA ASP A 117 8.16 -38.74 -18.28
C ASP A 117 8.38 -39.41 -19.64
N VAL A 118 8.59 -38.58 -20.66
CA VAL A 118 8.87 -39.00 -22.03
C VAL A 118 10.15 -38.30 -22.50
N ASP A 119 11.06 -39.05 -23.12
CA ASP A 119 12.37 -38.61 -23.62
C ASP A 119 12.29 -37.70 -24.86
N LEU A 120 11.51 -36.62 -24.77
CA LEU A 120 11.42 -35.58 -25.78
C LEU A 120 12.15 -34.33 -25.28
N LYS A 121 13.07 -33.82 -26.10
CA LYS A 121 13.88 -32.61 -25.82
C LYS A 121 13.03 -31.39 -25.44
N THR A 122 11.81 -31.30 -26.00
CA THR A 122 10.82 -30.25 -25.70
C THR A 122 10.25 -30.35 -24.29
N ILE A 123 10.00 -31.57 -23.80
CA ILE A 123 9.49 -31.83 -22.45
C ILE A 123 10.61 -31.58 -21.42
N GLN A 124 11.86 -31.92 -21.76
CA GLN A 124 13.02 -31.60 -20.91
C GLN A 124 13.21 -30.08 -20.72
N ASN A 125 13.05 -29.29 -21.78
CA ASN A 125 13.09 -27.82 -21.70
C ASN A 125 11.91 -27.23 -20.91
N LEU A 126 10.71 -27.81 -21.02
CA LEU A 126 9.54 -27.43 -20.20
C LEU A 126 9.76 -27.74 -18.72
N LYS A 127 10.33 -28.91 -18.38
CA LYS A 127 10.72 -29.28 -17.01
C LYS A 127 11.78 -28.32 -16.43
N GLN A 128 12.75 -27.88 -17.24
CA GLN A 128 13.71 -26.86 -16.80
C GLN A 128 13.05 -25.52 -16.46
N ARG A 129 12.01 -25.10 -17.20
CA ARG A 129 11.26 -23.86 -16.93
C ARG A 129 10.30 -23.98 -15.74
N LEU A 130 9.76 -25.16 -15.49
CA LEU A 130 8.83 -25.45 -14.39
C LEU A 130 9.53 -25.77 -13.07
N LYS A 131 10.85 -25.98 -13.05
CA LYS A 131 11.59 -26.10 -11.79
C LYS A 131 11.32 -24.83 -10.98
N PRO A 132 10.68 -24.93 -9.80
CA PRO A 132 10.55 -23.78 -8.93
C PRO A 132 11.98 -23.35 -8.60
N ASP A 133 12.29 -22.09 -8.88
CA ASP A 133 13.53 -21.48 -8.44
C ASP A 133 13.48 -21.49 -6.90
N SER A 134 14.00 -22.56 -6.29
CA SER A 134 14.12 -22.70 -4.83
C SER A 134 15.21 -21.80 -4.29
N LYS A 135 15.61 -20.77 -5.04
CA LYS A 135 16.17 -19.56 -4.47
C LYS A 135 15.03 -18.88 -3.73
N ARG A 136 14.78 -19.31 -2.49
CA ARG A 136 14.35 -18.35 -1.47
C ARG A 136 15.27 -17.15 -1.67
N LEU A 137 14.70 -16.01 -2.02
CA LEU A 137 15.38 -14.73 -1.88
C LEU A 137 15.71 -14.65 -0.39
N ASN A 138 16.85 -15.22 -0.01
CA ASN A 138 17.54 -14.88 1.21
C ASN A 138 17.84 -13.42 1.01
N TYR A 139 16.97 -12.57 1.55
CA TYR A 139 17.35 -11.21 1.87
C TYR A 139 18.62 -11.37 2.71
N LYS A 140 19.77 -11.19 2.05
CA LYS A 140 21.01 -10.98 2.77
C LYS A 140 20.73 -9.77 3.62
N GLN A 141 20.55 -9.99 4.92
CA GLN A 141 20.51 -8.94 5.92
C GLN A 141 21.81 -8.17 5.69
N LYS A 142 21.67 -7.00 5.07
CA LYS A 142 22.82 -6.16 4.79
C LYS A 142 23.19 -5.64 6.16
N GLU A 143 24.22 -6.22 6.77
CA GLU A 143 24.78 -5.72 8.02
C GLU A 143 25.00 -4.22 7.85
N ARG A 144 24.18 -3.44 8.55
CA ARG A 144 24.22 -1.98 8.53
C ARG A 144 24.34 -1.49 9.96
N THR A 145 25.57 -1.06 10.23
CA THR A 145 26.05 -0.05 11.17
C THR A 145 24.97 0.83 11.83
N ASN A 146 24.94 0.85 13.17
CA ASN A 146 24.29 1.85 14.05
C ASN A 146 22.93 2.39 13.58
N GLU A 147 21.98 1.51 13.25
CA GLU A 147 20.62 1.93 12.93
C GLU A 147 19.81 2.16 14.22
N ILE A 148 19.11 3.29 14.31
CA ILE A 148 18.23 3.60 15.44
C ILE A 148 17.00 2.70 15.34
N LEU A 149 16.75 1.94 16.41
CA LEU A 149 15.65 1.00 16.51
C LEU A 149 14.48 1.63 17.27
N ALA A 150 13.28 1.40 16.79
CA ALA A 150 12.04 1.67 17.48
C ALA A 150 11.86 0.68 18.64
N VAL A 151 11.26 1.14 19.73
CA VAL A 151 11.08 0.37 20.96
C VAL A 151 9.66 -0.20 21.01
N PRO A 152 9.51 -1.54 21.01
CA PRO A 152 8.22 -2.19 21.19
C PRO A 152 7.51 -1.74 22.46
N GLY A 153 6.20 -1.50 22.36
CA GLY A 153 5.39 -1.01 23.49
C GLY A 153 5.60 0.46 23.87
N HIS A 154 6.46 1.20 23.15
CA HIS A 154 6.63 2.65 23.35
C HIS A 154 6.33 3.41 22.07
N ASP A 155 6.96 3.02 20.97
CA ASP A 155 6.76 3.70 19.71
C ASP A 155 5.41 3.35 19.09
N ILE A 156 4.71 4.37 18.61
CA ILE A 156 3.38 4.26 18.04
C ILE A 156 3.52 4.08 16.53
N LEU A 157 2.79 3.13 15.97
CA LEU A 157 2.64 2.88 14.55
C LEU A 157 1.24 3.28 14.10
N ILE A 158 1.16 4.18 13.13
CA ILE A 158 -0.10 4.77 12.64
C ILE A 158 -0.31 4.36 11.17
N PHE A 159 -1.51 3.86 10.87
CA PHE A 159 -1.89 3.44 9.51
C PHE A 159 -2.75 4.51 8.84
N VAL A 160 -2.25 5.04 7.73
CA VAL A 160 -2.90 6.07 6.93
C VAL A 160 -3.33 5.50 5.59
N ARG A 161 -4.63 5.56 5.30
CA ARG A 161 -5.22 5.19 4.02
C ARG A 161 -5.27 6.40 3.11
N ILE A 162 -4.70 6.30 1.92
CA ILE A 162 -4.69 7.36 0.91
C ILE A 162 -5.55 6.92 -0.26
N TYR A 163 -6.45 7.80 -0.68
CA TYR A 163 -7.33 7.56 -1.82
C TYR A 163 -6.80 8.26 -3.08
N HIS A 164 -7.25 7.76 -4.24
CA HIS A 164 -7.00 8.43 -5.52
C HIS A 164 -7.56 9.85 -5.49
N PRO A 165 -6.99 10.76 -6.30
CA PRO A 165 -7.46 12.13 -6.33
C PRO A 165 -8.91 12.17 -6.81
N PHE A 166 -9.70 13.04 -6.20
CA PHE A 166 -11.10 13.23 -6.56
C PHE A 166 -11.30 14.64 -7.12
N ILE A 167 -12.25 14.77 -8.05
CA ILE A 167 -12.63 16.07 -8.63
C ILE A 167 -14.02 16.39 -8.12
N HIS A 168 -14.14 17.44 -7.30
CA HIS A 168 -15.44 17.93 -6.85
C HIS A 168 -16.16 18.66 -8.01
N ARG A 169 -17.16 18.03 -8.63
CA ARG A 169 -18.03 18.71 -9.62
C ARG A 169 -19.19 19.45 -8.94
N GLY A 170 -19.50 20.64 -9.45
CA GLY A 170 -20.65 21.45 -9.01
C GLY A 170 -22.00 20.77 -9.29
N LYS A 171 -23.05 21.22 -8.57
CA LYS A 171 -24.40 20.61 -8.53
C LYS A 171 -25.14 20.52 -9.87
N THR A 172 -24.60 21.06 -10.96
CA THR A 172 -25.25 21.17 -12.30
C THR A 172 -24.87 20.06 -13.28
N ALA A 173 -23.96 19.14 -12.93
CA ALA A 173 -23.57 18.05 -13.82
C ALA A 173 -24.57 16.85 -13.78
N PRO A 174 -24.84 16.18 -14.92
CA PRO A 174 -25.79 15.05 -14.98
C PRO A 174 -25.36 13.88 -14.08
N LYS A 175 -26.33 13.33 -13.33
CA LYS A 175 -26.14 12.26 -12.33
C LYS A 175 -25.81 10.87 -12.93
N SER A 176 -25.80 10.70 -14.25
CA SER A 176 -25.65 9.37 -14.89
C SER A 176 -24.24 8.78 -14.80
N GLU A 177 -23.23 9.59 -14.47
CA GLU A 177 -21.86 9.16 -14.16
C GLU A 177 -21.53 9.41 -12.68
N CYS A 178 -22.52 9.20 -11.80
CA CYS A 178 -22.30 9.32 -10.36
C CYS A 178 -21.22 8.32 -9.91
N CYS A 179 -20.29 8.84 -9.09
CA CYS A 179 -19.15 8.18 -8.48
C CYS A 179 -17.94 7.98 -9.39
N THR A 180 -16.99 8.93 -9.35
CA THR A 180 -15.60 8.49 -9.14
C THR A 180 -15.61 7.74 -7.81
N LEU A 181 -15.89 6.43 -7.87
CA LEU A 181 -15.84 5.54 -6.70
C LEU A 181 -14.54 5.85 -5.97
N LEU A 182 -14.63 6.21 -4.69
CA LEU A 182 -13.46 6.47 -3.86
C LEU A 182 -12.63 5.18 -3.84
N ARG A 183 -11.52 5.20 -4.56
CA ARG A 183 -10.63 4.05 -4.70
C ARG A 183 -9.45 4.26 -3.78
N LEU A 184 -9.29 3.36 -2.83
CA LEU A 184 -8.07 3.28 -2.04
C LEU A 184 -6.87 3.10 -2.98
N HIS A 185 -5.88 3.99 -2.86
CA HIS A 185 -4.64 3.91 -3.62
C HIS A 185 -3.61 3.07 -2.86
N ASN A 186 -3.28 3.49 -1.64
CA ASN A 186 -2.33 2.79 -0.79
C ASN A 186 -2.63 2.99 0.70
N ILE A 187 -2.06 2.10 1.52
CA ILE A 187 -2.01 2.20 2.97
C ILE A 187 -0.55 2.34 3.36
N ILE A 188 -0.23 3.39 4.10
CA ILE A 188 1.10 3.69 4.60
C ILE A 188 1.10 3.54 6.12
N ALA A 189 2.07 2.80 6.64
CA ALA A 189 2.40 2.78 8.06
C ALA A 189 3.49 3.82 8.33
N VAL A 190 3.27 4.66 9.34
CA VAL A 190 4.15 5.76 9.72
C VAL A 190 4.39 5.67 11.22
N LEU A 191 5.60 5.95 11.68
CA LEU A 191 5.86 6.06 13.11
C LEU A 191 5.31 7.38 13.66
N GLY A 192 4.79 7.38 14.88
CA GLY A 192 4.29 8.57 15.57
C GLY A 192 5.36 9.65 15.74
N SER A 193 6.63 9.24 15.88
CA SER A 193 7.79 10.12 15.97
C SER A 193 8.15 10.83 14.66
N GLN A 194 7.66 10.33 13.52
CA GLN A 194 7.87 10.97 12.23
C GLN A 194 6.89 12.11 12.02
N THR A 195 7.24 13.00 11.08
CA THR A 195 6.46 14.21 10.80
C THR A 195 5.56 14.05 9.59
N LEU A 196 4.58 14.94 9.44
CA LEU A 196 3.68 14.95 8.28
C LEU A 196 4.45 15.10 6.96
N ALA A 197 5.62 15.73 6.96
CA ALA A 197 6.50 15.81 5.79
C ALA A 197 7.00 14.43 5.34
N HIS A 198 7.33 13.54 6.27
CA HIS A 198 7.73 12.15 5.96
C HIS A 198 6.56 11.39 5.33
N LEU A 199 5.36 11.52 5.90
CA LEU A 199 4.14 10.96 5.31
C LEU A 199 3.92 11.50 3.89
N ARG A 200 4.00 12.82 3.72
CA ARG A 200 3.87 13.49 2.42
C ARG A 200 4.78 12.84 1.41
N ASP A 201 6.07 12.69 1.70
CA ASP A 201 7.06 12.21 0.72
C ASP A 201 6.74 10.80 0.21
N LYS A 202 6.11 9.95 1.03
CA LYS A 202 5.66 8.60 0.66
C LYS A 202 4.31 8.53 -0.04
N ILE A 203 3.53 9.61 -0.08
CA ILE A 203 2.30 9.69 -0.88
C ILE A 203 2.68 9.69 -2.36
N LEU A 204 2.20 8.69 -3.10
CA LEU A 204 2.40 8.55 -4.54
C LEU A 204 1.14 9.00 -5.27
N CYS A 205 1.26 9.93 -6.22
CA CYS A 205 0.16 10.37 -7.07
C CYS A 205 0.49 10.21 -8.55
N VAL A 206 -0.51 9.85 -9.37
CA VAL A 206 -0.36 9.79 -10.84
C VAL A 206 0.02 11.17 -11.41
N ALA A 207 -0.48 12.25 -10.80
CA ALA A 207 -0.13 13.61 -11.19
C ALA A 207 1.37 13.92 -11.01
N ASP A 208 2.07 13.20 -10.11
CA ASP A 208 3.51 13.38 -9.91
C ASP A 208 4.33 13.00 -11.15
N TYR A 209 3.81 12.09 -11.97
CA TYR A 209 4.44 11.60 -13.20
C TYR A 209 3.89 12.27 -14.47
N SER A 210 2.99 13.25 -14.31
CA SER A 210 2.28 13.85 -15.45
C SER A 210 3.11 14.88 -16.22
N ILE A 211 4.21 15.39 -15.65
CA ILE A 211 5.11 16.33 -16.34
C ILE A 211 5.98 15.53 -17.32
N SER A 212 5.42 15.29 -18.50
CA SER A 212 6.12 14.67 -19.61
C SER A 212 6.67 15.76 -20.54
N LYS A 213 7.97 15.70 -20.81
CA LYS A 213 8.59 16.54 -21.84
C LYS A 213 8.49 15.85 -23.19
N GLU A 214 8.38 16.66 -24.24
CA GLU A 214 8.50 16.17 -25.62
C GLU A 214 9.93 15.64 -25.81
N CYS A 215 10.05 14.38 -26.21
CA CYS A 215 11.32 13.65 -26.24
C CYS A 215 11.54 12.91 -27.56
N SER A 216 10.78 13.22 -28.62
CA SER A 216 10.94 12.50 -29.89
C SER A 216 12.32 12.68 -30.54
N ASN A 217 13.02 13.78 -30.26
CA ASN A 217 14.37 14.02 -30.79
C ASN A 217 15.48 13.49 -29.88
N ASN A 218 15.21 13.31 -28.58
CA ASN A 218 16.15 12.73 -27.63
C ASN A 218 15.39 11.94 -26.56
N LEU A 219 15.51 10.61 -26.65
CA LEU A 219 14.83 9.65 -25.78
C LEU A 219 15.35 9.68 -24.34
N ASP A 220 16.55 10.19 -24.10
CA ASP A 220 17.12 10.31 -22.75
C ASP A 220 16.33 11.31 -21.88
N ASN A 221 15.59 12.23 -22.53
CA ASN A 221 14.70 13.18 -21.85
C ASN A 221 13.37 12.55 -21.40
N ALA A 222 13.14 11.26 -21.63
CA ALA A 222 11.91 10.58 -21.25
C ALA A 222 11.70 10.48 -19.74
N ILE A 223 12.79 10.48 -18.97
CA ILE A 223 12.71 10.61 -17.50
C ILE A 223 12.58 12.10 -17.19
N GLY A 224 11.33 12.57 -17.24
CA GLY A 224 11.00 13.94 -16.85
C GLY A 224 11.15 14.16 -15.34
N PRO A 225 11.30 15.43 -14.90
CA PRO A 225 11.30 15.78 -13.48
C PRO A 225 9.97 15.35 -12.82
N MET A 226 10.05 14.84 -11.59
CA MET A 226 8.87 14.48 -10.80
C MET A 226 8.16 15.75 -10.35
N ALA A 227 6.88 15.89 -10.70
CA ALA A 227 6.14 17.14 -10.51
C ALA A 227 6.17 17.63 -9.05
N LYS A 228 5.92 16.74 -8.10
CA LYS A 228 5.89 17.09 -6.67
C LYS A 228 7.24 17.41 -6.05
N VAL A 229 8.34 16.87 -6.59
CA VAL A 229 9.69 17.04 -6.03
C VAL A 229 10.43 18.19 -6.71
N ASP A 230 10.28 18.31 -8.03
CA ASP A 230 11.13 19.16 -8.85
C ASP A 230 10.46 20.46 -9.27
N VAL A 231 9.14 20.46 -9.51
CA VAL A 231 8.43 21.58 -10.15
C VAL A 231 7.41 22.24 -9.21
N TYR A 232 6.40 21.48 -8.79
CA TYR A 232 5.29 21.93 -7.97
C TYR A 232 5.40 21.36 -6.54
N LYS A 233 6.31 21.96 -5.78
CA LYS A 233 6.68 21.54 -4.43
C LYS A 233 5.68 21.95 -3.35
N SER A 234 4.80 22.92 -3.62
CA SER A 234 3.81 23.38 -2.64
C SER A 234 2.71 22.34 -2.38
N GLY A 235 2.31 22.21 -1.12
CA GLY A 235 1.21 21.33 -0.70
C GLY A 235 0.89 21.48 0.77
N PHE A 236 -0.29 21.01 1.19
CA PHE A 236 -0.72 21.04 2.58
C PHE A 236 -1.59 19.84 2.95
N PHE A 237 -1.62 19.53 4.25
CA PHE A 237 -2.66 18.70 4.85
C PHE A 237 -3.67 19.58 5.56
N PHE A 238 -4.95 19.25 5.46
CA PHE A 238 -6.01 19.86 6.25
C PHE A 238 -6.62 18.79 7.14
N ILE A 239 -6.34 18.91 8.43
CA ILE A 239 -6.77 17.97 9.48
C ILE A 239 -7.47 18.79 10.57
N GLU A 240 -8.69 18.41 10.91
CA GLU A 240 -9.60 19.15 11.81
C GLU A 240 -9.80 20.62 11.36
N ASP A 241 -9.20 21.57 12.08
CA ASP A 241 -9.27 23.02 11.86
C ASP A 241 -7.95 23.62 11.39
N THR A 242 -6.93 22.79 11.15
CA THR A 242 -5.54 23.23 10.94
C THR A 242 -5.02 22.86 9.56
N PHE A 243 -4.45 23.86 8.87
CA PHE A 243 -3.70 23.70 7.63
C PHE A 243 -2.21 23.50 7.95
N TYR A 244 -1.69 22.32 7.63
CA TYR A 244 -0.27 21.97 7.75
C TYR A 244 0.41 22.19 6.41
N ASN A 245 1.03 23.36 6.23
CA ASN A 245 1.68 23.75 4.97
C ASN A 245 3.11 23.24 4.92
N ASP A 246 3.56 22.80 3.74
CA ASP A 246 4.96 22.44 3.51
C ASP A 246 5.79 23.70 3.24
N MET A 247 6.67 24.04 4.17
CA MET A 247 7.51 25.25 4.10
C MET A 247 9.00 24.91 3.92
N ARG A 248 9.34 23.66 3.58
CA ARG A 248 10.72 23.16 3.44
C ARG A 248 11.53 23.86 2.35
N CYS A 249 10.85 24.41 1.34
CA CYS A 249 11.46 25.18 0.27
C CYS A 249 10.94 26.62 0.32
N SER A 250 11.84 27.60 0.24
CA SER A 250 11.48 29.03 0.20
C SER A 250 10.61 29.41 -1.01
N THR A 251 10.63 28.60 -2.08
CA THR A 251 9.78 28.74 -3.26
C THR A 251 8.35 28.22 -3.06
N ASN A 252 8.06 27.54 -1.95
CA ASN A 252 6.73 26.99 -1.70
C ASN A 252 5.73 28.12 -1.44
N VAL A 253 4.59 28.01 -2.11
CA VAL A 253 3.47 28.94 -1.97
C VAL A 253 2.50 28.38 -0.94
N ASP A 254 2.18 29.20 0.04
CA ASP A 254 1.16 28.90 1.03
C ASP A 254 -0.25 28.99 0.40
N TYR A 255 -0.83 27.84 0.09
CA TYR A 255 -2.18 27.74 -0.47
C TYR A 255 -3.28 27.99 0.57
N SER A 256 -2.98 27.89 1.86
CA SER A 256 -3.98 28.01 2.92
C SER A 256 -4.51 29.44 3.06
N LYS A 257 -3.67 30.46 2.82
CA LYS A 257 -4.02 31.88 2.96
C LYS A 257 -5.31 32.25 2.22
N VAL A 258 -5.39 31.89 0.94
CA VAL A 258 -6.56 32.20 0.10
C VAL A 258 -7.84 31.52 0.63
N ILE A 259 -7.70 30.31 1.18
CA ILE A 259 -8.82 29.55 1.76
C ILE A 259 -9.26 30.18 3.09
N ILE A 260 -8.32 30.59 3.92
CA ILE A 260 -8.57 31.25 5.21
C ILE A 260 -9.25 32.60 4.99
N ASP A 261 -8.74 33.43 4.07
CA ASP A 261 -9.33 34.74 3.74
C ASP A 261 -10.74 34.59 3.17
N TRP A 262 -10.97 33.57 2.33
CA TRP A 262 -12.30 33.24 1.83
C TRP A 262 -13.25 32.80 2.96
N ALA A 263 -12.75 32.03 3.92
CA ALA A 263 -13.53 31.52 5.04
C ALA A 263 -13.90 32.59 6.06
N GLN A 264 -13.01 33.55 6.32
CA GLN A 264 -13.27 34.66 7.25
C GLN A 264 -14.50 35.49 6.87
N ARG A 265 -14.82 35.57 5.57
CA ARG A 265 -16.03 36.25 5.08
C ARG A 265 -17.32 35.51 5.42
N ARG A 266 -17.25 34.32 6.02
CA ARG A 266 -18.39 33.45 6.32
C ARG A 266 -18.45 33.14 7.81
N PRO A 267 -19.43 33.67 8.55
CA PRO A 267 -19.47 33.55 10.02
C PRO A 267 -19.66 32.11 10.55
N LYS A 268 -20.02 31.15 9.69
CA LYS A 268 -20.21 29.74 10.05
C LYS A 268 -18.97 28.85 9.84
N LEU A 269 -17.89 29.40 9.28
CA LEU A 269 -16.67 28.67 8.94
C LEU A 269 -15.49 29.23 9.74
N GLY A 270 -14.63 28.34 10.23
CA GLY A 270 -13.47 28.69 11.05
C GLY A 270 -13.80 28.87 12.54
N PRO A 271 -12.86 29.40 13.34
CA PRO A 271 -11.53 29.86 12.92
C PRO A 271 -10.65 28.71 12.41
N PHE A 272 -9.82 28.98 11.40
CA PHE A 272 -8.84 28.04 10.87
C PHE A 272 -7.44 28.43 11.35
N LYS A 273 -6.61 27.42 11.62
CA LYS A 273 -5.23 27.57 12.07
C LYS A 273 -4.26 27.17 10.96
N THR A 274 -3.04 27.65 11.06
CA THR A 274 -1.93 27.23 10.21
C THR A 274 -0.80 26.67 11.06
N ALA A 275 -0.14 25.64 10.55
CA ALA A 275 1.01 25.02 11.15
C ALA A 275 2.00 24.58 10.07
N ILE A 276 3.24 24.38 10.47
CA ILE A 276 4.31 23.92 9.60
C ILE A 276 4.29 22.38 9.56
N MET A 277 4.32 21.81 8.36
CA MET A 277 4.21 20.36 8.16
C MET A 277 5.45 19.60 8.62
N GLU A 278 6.63 20.17 8.42
CA GLU A 278 7.91 19.57 8.77
C GLU A 278 8.13 19.46 10.29
N ASP A 279 7.54 20.35 11.08
CA ASP A 279 7.67 20.34 12.55
C ASP A 279 6.56 19.52 13.24
N CYS A 280 5.49 19.18 12.52
CA CYS A 280 4.35 18.49 13.09
C CYS A 280 4.55 16.97 13.07
N ARG A 281 4.80 16.39 14.25
CA ARG A 281 4.85 14.93 14.46
C ARG A 281 3.45 14.32 14.41
N LEU A 282 3.34 13.09 13.92
CA LEU A 282 2.05 12.41 13.84
C LEU A 282 1.44 12.11 15.22
N ASP A 283 2.25 11.80 16.23
CA ASP A 283 1.77 11.54 17.60
C ASP A 283 1.22 12.79 18.31
N SER A 284 1.67 13.98 17.90
CA SER A 284 1.17 15.25 18.42
C SER A 284 -0.20 15.66 17.86
N LEU A 285 -0.72 14.91 16.88
CA LEU A 285 -2.00 15.24 16.25
C LEU A 285 -3.18 14.90 17.16
N CYS A 286 -4.17 15.79 17.13
CA CYS A 286 -5.46 15.58 17.76
C CYS A 286 -6.53 15.45 16.66
N LEU A 287 -6.95 14.23 16.37
CA LEU A 287 -7.81 13.92 15.22
C LEU A 287 -8.81 12.80 15.51
N ARG A 288 -9.70 12.58 14.55
CA ARG A 288 -10.65 11.46 14.55
C ARG A 288 -10.18 10.35 13.61
N PHE A 289 -10.08 9.14 14.14
CA PHE A 289 -9.87 7.95 13.35
C PHE A 289 -11.12 7.61 12.54
N GLY A 290 -10.91 7.14 11.32
CA GLY A 290 -11.99 6.83 10.38
C GLY A 290 -12.61 8.06 9.68
N PHE A 291 -12.24 9.29 10.07
CA PHE A 291 -12.71 10.51 9.41
C PHE A 291 -11.84 10.86 8.19
N PRO A 292 -12.44 11.29 7.06
CA PRO A 292 -11.70 11.70 5.87
C PRO A 292 -11.15 13.12 6.00
N TRP A 293 -9.83 13.24 5.93
CA TRP A 293 -9.07 14.49 5.86
C TRP A 293 -8.55 14.73 4.43
N VAL A 294 -8.00 15.92 4.19
CA VAL A 294 -7.58 16.32 2.83
C VAL A 294 -6.07 16.51 2.78
N TYR A 295 -5.45 15.94 1.75
CA TYR A 295 -4.11 16.29 1.30
C TYR A 295 -4.19 16.95 -0.07
N LYS A 296 -3.60 18.14 -0.21
CA LYS A 296 -3.59 18.87 -1.48
C LYS A 296 -2.17 19.15 -1.94
N HIS A 297 -1.89 18.89 -3.22
CA HIS A 297 -0.61 19.19 -3.86
C HIS A 297 -0.80 19.67 -5.30
N GLN A 298 0.24 20.28 -5.88
CA GLN A 298 0.26 20.79 -7.26
C GLN A 298 -0.88 21.78 -7.60
N GLY A 299 -1.42 22.48 -6.60
CA GLY A 299 -2.50 23.47 -6.74
C GLY A 299 -3.91 22.91 -6.99
N GLY A 300 -4.05 21.77 -7.67
CA GLY A 300 -5.34 21.21 -8.05
C GLY A 300 -5.58 19.73 -7.71
N CYS A 301 -4.56 19.02 -7.23
CA CYS A 301 -4.69 17.59 -6.93
C CYS A 301 -5.04 17.38 -5.45
N GLU A 302 -6.25 16.88 -5.19
CA GLU A 302 -6.82 16.69 -3.86
C GLU A 302 -7.03 15.21 -3.57
N HIS A 303 -6.40 14.72 -2.51
CA HIS A 303 -6.51 13.36 -2.01
C HIS A 303 -7.26 13.33 -0.69
N LEU A 304 -8.15 12.35 -0.55
CA LEU A 304 -8.66 12.00 0.77
C LEU A 304 -7.63 11.12 1.48
N ILE A 305 -7.36 11.45 2.73
CA ILE A 305 -6.56 10.64 3.65
C ILE A 305 -7.40 10.27 4.86
N VAL A 306 -7.26 9.04 5.35
CA VAL A 306 -7.98 8.57 6.53
C VAL A 306 -6.97 7.90 7.45
N PHE A 307 -6.85 8.41 8.68
CA PHE A 307 -6.16 7.69 9.75
C PHE A 307 -7.06 6.54 10.17
N SER A 308 -6.70 5.32 9.79
CA SER A 308 -7.57 4.17 9.98
C SER A 308 -7.36 3.45 11.29
N ASP A 309 -6.11 3.40 11.75
CA ASP A 309 -5.73 2.62 12.91
C ASP A 309 -4.41 3.14 13.49
N ALA A 310 -4.19 2.91 14.77
CA ALA A 310 -2.93 3.18 15.47
C ALA A 310 -2.71 2.13 16.56
N ARG A 311 -1.48 1.67 16.72
CA ARG A 311 -1.09 0.70 17.75
C ARG A 311 0.36 0.91 18.17
N PHE A 312 0.81 0.29 19.26
CA PHE A 312 2.24 0.19 19.53
C PHE A 312 2.93 -0.72 18.50
N ILE A 313 4.20 -0.43 18.24
CA ILE A 313 5.04 -1.32 17.45
C ILE A 313 5.27 -2.64 18.22
N ASN A 314 5.22 -3.76 17.51
CA ASN A 314 5.41 -5.09 18.08
C ASN A 314 6.81 -5.62 17.75
N CYS A 315 7.26 -6.66 18.45
CA CYS A 315 8.54 -7.32 18.18
C CYS A 315 8.61 -7.97 16.78
N ASP A 316 7.46 -8.30 16.19
CA ASP A 316 7.36 -8.89 14.85
C ASP A 316 7.40 -7.84 13.72
N ASP A 317 7.27 -6.55 14.06
CA ASP A 317 7.37 -5.47 13.08
C ASP A 317 8.84 -5.15 12.78
N GLU A 318 9.08 -4.49 11.65
CA GLU A 318 10.41 -3.96 11.35
C GLU A 318 10.73 -2.85 12.35
N LEU A 319 11.75 -3.04 13.20
CA LEU A 319 12.10 -2.06 14.24
C LEU A 319 12.98 -0.92 13.72
N VAL A 320 13.58 -1.07 12.54
CA VAL A 320 14.45 -0.03 11.97
C VAL A 320 13.62 1.20 11.59
N ILE A 321 13.87 2.34 12.25
CA ILE A 321 13.10 3.58 12.05
C ILE A 321 13.16 4.08 10.61
N SER A 322 14.32 3.92 9.95
CA SER A 322 14.55 4.39 8.58
C SER A 322 13.70 3.69 7.52
N VAL A 323 13.11 2.53 7.83
CA VAL A 323 12.22 1.80 6.93
C VAL A 323 10.85 2.47 6.82
N TYR A 324 10.46 3.24 7.84
CA TYR A 324 9.22 4.02 7.83
C TYR A 324 9.44 5.40 7.23
N PRO A 325 8.43 5.99 6.56
CA PRO A 325 7.11 5.42 6.34
C PRO A 325 7.10 4.33 5.26
N ARG A 326 6.35 3.26 5.54
CA ARG A 326 6.32 2.03 4.74
C ARG A 326 4.97 1.85 4.07
N ILE A 327 4.97 1.48 2.79
CA ILE A 327 3.73 1.09 2.10
C ILE A 327 3.37 -0.35 2.51
N VAL A 328 2.29 -0.50 3.25
CA VAL A 328 1.77 -1.80 3.72
C VAL A 328 0.93 -2.46 2.64
N ARG A 329 0.13 -1.67 1.94
CA ARG A 329 -0.73 -2.13 0.85
C ARG A 329 -0.70 -1.14 -0.29
N LEU A 330 -0.45 -1.64 -1.50
CA LEU A 330 -0.56 -0.86 -2.73
C LEU A 330 -1.64 -1.49 -3.61
N ARG A 331 -2.55 -0.67 -4.14
CA ARG A 331 -3.50 -1.13 -5.14
C ARG A 331 -2.76 -1.27 -6.48
N PRO A 332 -2.85 -2.42 -7.17
CA PRO A 332 -2.34 -2.55 -8.53
C PRO A 332 -3.00 -1.54 -9.45
N MET A 333 -2.19 -0.77 -10.18
CA MET A 333 -2.70 0.09 -11.24
C MET A 333 -2.96 -0.74 -12.50
N SER A 334 -4.09 -0.48 -13.17
CA SER A 334 -4.35 -1.06 -14.48
C SER A 334 -3.35 -0.48 -15.48
N SER A 335 -2.44 -1.33 -15.98
CA SER A 335 -1.50 -0.92 -17.02
C SER A 335 -2.18 -1.05 -18.39
N LYS A 336 -1.99 -0.06 -19.26
CA LYS A 336 -2.41 -0.16 -20.66
C LYS A 336 -1.40 -1.03 -21.42
N LEU A 337 -1.89 -1.81 -22.38
CA LEU A 337 -1.06 -2.59 -23.31
C LEU A 337 -0.81 -1.78 -24.59
N CYS A 338 0.32 -2.05 -25.24
CA CYS A 338 0.70 -1.41 -26.49
C CYS A 338 -0.36 -1.65 -27.57
N MET A 339 -0.72 -0.61 -28.32
CA MET A 339 -1.70 -0.70 -29.40
C MET A 339 -1.18 -1.45 -30.65
N VAL A 340 0.13 -1.64 -30.78
CA VAL A 340 0.74 -2.35 -31.92
C VAL A 340 0.88 -3.84 -31.64
N CYS A 341 1.56 -4.21 -30.55
CA CYS A 341 1.79 -5.63 -30.24
C CYS A 341 0.71 -6.25 -29.34
N GLY A 342 -0.01 -5.47 -28.54
CA GLY A 342 -0.97 -5.98 -27.57
C GLY A 342 -0.39 -6.80 -26.40
N VAL A 343 0.94 -6.99 -26.35
CA VAL A 343 1.60 -7.87 -25.37
C VAL A 343 2.25 -7.09 -24.24
N TYR A 344 3.05 -6.06 -24.57
CA TYR A 344 3.82 -5.33 -23.58
C TYR A 344 3.11 -4.08 -23.06
N VAL A 345 3.41 -3.70 -21.82
CA VAL A 345 2.85 -2.50 -21.20
C VAL A 345 3.34 -1.23 -21.89
N VAL A 346 2.45 -0.25 -21.98
CA VAL A 346 2.72 1.04 -22.61
C VAL A 346 3.80 1.79 -21.87
N GLN A 347 4.78 2.27 -22.63
CA GLN A 347 5.90 3.09 -22.19
C GLN A 347 5.92 4.49 -22.81
N TRP A 348 5.34 4.63 -24.00
CA TRP A 348 5.38 5.86 -24.78
C TRP A 348 3.99 6.23 -25.27
N ILE A 349 3.73 7.53 -25.30
CA ILE A 349 2.56 8.15 -25.90
C ILE A 349 3.06 8.98 -27.07
N THR A 350 2.56 8.70 -28.27
CA THR A 350 2.83 9.55 -29.43
C THR A 350 1.61 10.38 -29.77
N MET A 351 1.82 11.65 -30.07
CA MET A 351 0.82 12.59 -30.54
C MET A 351 1.18 13.15 -31.91
N ASP A 352 0.18 13.60 -32.65
CA ASP A 352 0.32 14.27 -33.96
C ASP A 352 1.16 13.45 -34.94
N HIS A 353 0.89 12.14 -35.01
CA HIS A 353 1.69 11.18 -35.74
C HIS A 353 1.18 10.97 -37.17
N GLU A 354 1.95 11.37 -38.19
CA GLU A 354 1.49 11.32 -39.59
C GLU A 354 1.27 9.89 -40.13
N ARG A 355 2.09 8.92 -39.69
CA ARG A 355 2.05 7.54 -40.19
C ARG A 355 1.09 6.60 -39.44
N ILE A 356 0.23 7.11 -38.55
CA ILE A 356 -0.66 6.27 -37.71
C ILE A 356 -2.05 6.93 -37.65
N PRO A 357 -3.15 6.16 -37.76
CA PRO A 357 -4.50 6.72 -37.73
C PRO A 357 -4.98 7.17 -36.33
N HIS A 358 -4.31 6.76 -35.24
CA HIS A 358 -4.72 7.07 -33.86
C HIS A 358 -3.90 8.21 -33.24
N ASN A 359 -4.58 9.16 -32.60
CA ASN A 359 -3.97 10.25 -31.82
C ASN A 359 -4.77 10.47 -30.51
N PRO A 360 -4.20 10.20 -29.31
CA PRO A 360 -2.86 9.66 -29.06
C PRO A 360 -2.76 8.15 -29.36
N CYS A 361 -1.56 7.69 -29.75
CA CYS A 361 -1.24 6.27 -29.89
C CYS A 361 -0.29 5.82 -28.76
N TYR A 362 -0.50 4.60 -28.24
CA TYR A 362 0.26 4.07 -27.11
C TYR A 362 1.18 2.91 -27.52
N PHE A 363 2.46 3.03 -27.18
CA PHE A 363 3.50 2.07 -27.56
C PHE A 363 4.23 1.47 -26.36
N CYS A 364 4.67 0.22 -26.46
CA CYS A 364 5.76 -0.29 -25.62
C CYS A 364 7.12 0.24 -26.11
N ASP A 365 8.19 0.02 -25.35
CA ASP A 365 9.52 0.55 -25.70
C ASP A 365 10.04 0.00 -27.03
N ASP A 366 9.93 -1.32 -27.23
CA ASP A 366 10.42 -1.99 -28.43
C ASP A 366 9.68 -1.54 -29.69
N CYS A 367 8.34 -1.59 -29.69
CA CYS A 367 7.53 -1.18 -30.83
C CYS A 367 7.67 0.31 -31.14
N PHE A 368 7.87 1.15 -30.10
CA PHE A 368 8.10 2.56 -30.30
C PHE A 368 9.40 2.81 -31.04
N LYS A 369 10.51 2.21 -30.59
CA LYS A 369 11.83 2.35 -31.21
C LYS A 369 11.85 1.76 -32.62
N SER A 370 11.32 0.55 -32.81
CA SER A 370 11.35 -0.16 -34.10
C SER A 370 10.53 0.52 -35.18
N TYR A 371 9.40 1.14 -34.85
CA TYR A 371 8.51 1.76 -35.84
C TYR A 371 8.93 3.19 -36.20
N ASN A 372 9.46 3.92 -35.21
CA ASN A 372 9.68 5.37 -35.32
C ASN A 372 11.15 5.76 -35.53
N TYR A 373 12.10 4.86 -35.32
CA TYR A 373 13.53 5.15 -35.45
C TYR A 373 14.24 4.09 -36.31
N ILE A 374 15.09 4.55 -37.22
CA ILE A 374 16.03 3.71 -37.98
C ILE A 374 17.42 4.25 -37.68
N ASP A 375 18.34 3.41 -37.19
CA ASP A 375 19.69 3.83 -36.74
C ASP A 375 19.66 5.01 -35.76
N ASN A 376 18.72 5.00 -34.81
CA ASN A 376 18.42 6.09 -33.87
C ASN A 376 18.03 7.44 -34.51
N LYS A 377 17.76 7.46 -35.82
CA LYS A 377 17.21 8.63 -36.51
C LYS A 377 15.70 8.51 -36.60
N LYS A 378 15.02 9.56 -36.15
CA LYS A 378 13.57 9.68 -36.17
C LYS A 378 13.02 9.66 -37.60
N VAL A 379 12.00 8.83 -37.84
CA VAL A 379 11.37 8.65 -39.16
C VAL A 379 9.92 9.16 -39.15
N GLY A 380 9.72 10.34 -39.72
CA GLY A 380 8.42 11.02 -39.81
C GLY A 380 8.23 12.10 -38.74
N LYS A 381 7.11 12.83 -38.85
CA LYS A 381 6.74 13.86 -37.88
C LYS A 381 5.75 13.30 -36.86
N PHE A 382 6.14 13.40 -35.60
CA PHE A 382 5.34 13.05 -34.42
C PHE A 382 5.95 13.71 -33.19
N LYS A 383 5.17 13.83 -32.13
CA LYS A 383 5.65 14.18 -30.78
C LYS A 383 5.61 12.93 -29.92
N ALA A 384 6.63 12.72 -29.09
CA ALA A 384 6.67 11.59 -28.17
C ALA A 384 6.78 12.08 -26.73
N TYR A 385 6.05 11.40 -25.86
CA TYR A 385 6.00 11.64 -24.43
C TYR A 385 6.12 10.31 -23.69
N ALA A 386 6.86 10.29 -22.58
CA ALA A 386 6.91 9.12 -21.72
C ALA A 386 5.54 8.88 -21.06
N TYR A 387 5.16 7.61 -20.92
CA TYR A 387 3.93 7.25 -20.23
C TYR A 387 4.11 7.40 -18.70
N PRO A 388 3.22 8.15 -18.00
CA PRO A 388 3.33 8.39 -16.55
C PRO A 388 3.34 7.09 -15.74
N ARG A 389 4.49 6.71 -15.17
CA ARG A 389 4.66 5.50 -14.36
C ARG A 389 5.61 5.72 -13.20
N ASN A 390 5.37 5.00 -12.11
CA ASN A 390 6.32 4.90 -11.01
C ASN A 390 7.50 3.99 -11.43
N ILE A 391 8.57 4.59 -11.93
CA ILE A 391 9.77 3.88 -12.40
C ILE A 391 10.46 3.14 -11.24
N GLU A 392 10.43 3.69 -10.03
CA GLU A 392 11.06 3.09 -8.84
C GLU A 392 10.38 1.78 -8.41
N ALA A 393 9.05 1.70 -8.52
CA ALA A 393 8.30 0.49 -8.20
C ALA A 393 8.49 -0.63 -9.25
N VAL A 394 8.92 -0.29 -10.47
CA VAL A 394 9.10 -1.23 -11.59
C VAL A 394 10.58 -1.61 -11.79
N LYS A 395 11.52 -1.00 -11.05
CA LYS A 395 12.95 -1.40 -10.98
C LYS A 395 13.19 -2.76 -10.30
N GLY A 396 12.23 -3.68 -10.35
CA GLY A 396 12.52 -5.09 -10.16
C GLY A 396 13.27 -5.59 -11.38
N LYS A 397 14.59 -5.76 -11.29
CA LYS A 397 15.34 -6.51 -12.29
C LYS A 397 14.71 -7.88 -12.42
N ILE A 398 14.03 -8.13 -13.52
CA ILE A 398 13.86 -9.49 -14.02
C ILE A 398 15.20 -9.76 -14.71
N ASP A 399 16.16 -10.28 -13.96
CA ASP A 399 17.30 -10.94 -14.58
C ASP A 399 16.71 -12.17 -15.29
N ILE A 400 16.63 -12.11 -16.61
CA ILE A 400 16.25 -13.23 -17.48
C ILE A 400 17.46 -14.16 -17.62
#